data_AF-A0A430QG01-F1
#
_entry.id   AF-A0A430QG01-F1
#
_cell.length_a   1.000
_cell.length_b   1.000
_cell.length_c   1.000
_cell.angle_alpha   90.00
_cell.angle_beta   90.00
_cell.angle_gamma   90.00
#
_symmetry.space_group_name_H-M   'P 1'
#
loop_
_entity.id
_entity.type
_entity.pdbx_description
1 polymer ?
#
loop_
_entity_poly.entity_id
_entity_poly.type
_entity_poly.pdbx_seq_one_letter_code
_entity_poly.pdbx_strand_id
1 'polypeptide(L)'
;MSSDIRLKLKPPNLPCGVTEGIEFLCLLIISIQSILLYYRIRRLIRPYFLISSSQLMKKVLKCYRRTLPTLFNLLFLLGFWLISATLVAMCVFNKPNRDLTKNSVVNTTTTAFTDFYDTLFSLLVLLTTTNHPDILIPPYNGNRGTAIFSIVYLGVGLYVLLNILTAAVYSEFSGYLMVSNSTPNYKILIYSIVRYVNLVGLLTKRLIGIELVSSDDIVGLIKTVHIDTWKKDTLRQVYFMRHCHGNINAKQFMQLFKILDLSGPSNQSIPEQIPSLRVARIFQTWIMSKGFELVRIIISVFNVVFLCVS
;
A
#
# COMPACT_ATOMS: atom_id res chain seq x y z
N MET A 1 -13.84 -11.78 62.62
CA MET A 1 -13.60 -13.23 62.76
C MET A 1 -12.45 -13.60 61.83
N SER A 2 -11.30 -14.16 62.20
CA SER A 2 -10.53 -14.26 63.44
C SER A 2 -9.07 -14.36 62.93
N SER A 3 -8.17 -13.48 63.35
CA SER A 3 -6.76 -13.48 62.95
C SER A 3 -5.95 -14.42 63.86
N ASP A 4 -6.31 -15.71 63.84
CA ASP A 4 -5.64 -16.73 64.66
C ASP A 4 -4.35 -17.21 63.99
N ILE A 5 -3.22 -16.78 64.54
CA ILE A 5 -1.84 -17.17 64.13
C ILE A 5 -1.56 -18.69 64.36
N ARG A 6 -2.48 -19.40 65.03
CA ARG A 6 -2.41 -20.85 65.28
C ARG A 6 -2.94 -21.71 64.12
N LEU A 7 -3.64 -21.13 63.14
CA LEU A 7 -4.07 -21.84 61.95
C LEU A 7 -2.92 -21.88 60.93
N LYS A 8 -2.02 -22.85 61.08
CA LYS A 8 -1.16 -23.26 59.95
C LYS A 8 -2.09 -23.79 58.86
N LEU A 9 -2.45 -22.94 57.89
CA LEU A 9 -3.09 -23.39 56.66
C LEU A 9 -2.21 -24.50 56.08
N LYS A 10 -2.77 -25.71 56.00
CA LYS A 10 -2.11 -26.84 55.35
C LYS A 10 -1.78 -26.39 53.92
N PRO A 11 -0.50 -26.46 53.48
CA PRO A 11 -0.16 -26.06 52.13
C PRO A 11 -1.07 -26.84 51.18
N PRO A 12 -1.71 -26.17 50.20
CA PRO A 12 -2.54 -26.88 49.24
C PRO A 12 -1.68 -27.97 48.61
N ASN A 13 -2.11 -29.22 48.71
CA ASN A 13 -1.48 -30.33 47.98
C ASN A 13 -1.88 -30.17 46.52
N LEU A 14 -1.13 -29.36 45.77
CA LEU A 14 -1.28 -29.31 44.33
C LEU A 14 -0.85 -30.68 43.76
N PRO A 15 -1.59 -31.25 42.80
CA PRO A 15 -1.19 -32.49 42.15
C PRO A 15 0.19 -32.31 41.51
N CYS A 16 1.11 -33.24 41.78
CA CYS A 16 2.54 -33.16 41.49
C CYS A 16 2.88 -32.84 40.03
N GLY A 17 1.97 -33.14 39.09
CA GLY A 17 2.16 -32.89 37.65
C GLY A 17 1.76 -31.48 37.17
N VAL A 18 0.98 -30.71 37.94
CA VAL A 18 0.57 -29.36 37.51
C VAL A 18 1.72 -28.37 37.64
N THR A 19 2.56 -28.51 38.66
CA THR A 19 3.76 -27.69 38.85
C THR A 19 4.81 -27.96 37.77
N GLU A 20 5.05 -29.23 37.44
CA GLU A 20 5.97 -29.62 36.36
C GLU A 20 5.49 -29.11 34.99
N GLY A 21 4.18 -29.15 34.74
CA GLY A 21 3.59 -28.62 33.50
C GLY A 21 3.75 -27.10 33.37
N ILE A 22 3.60 -26.35 34.46
CA ILE A 22 3.77 -24.88 34.48
C ILE A 22 5.24 -24.52 34.27
N GLU A 23 6.18 -25.24 34.87
CA GLU A 23 7.62 -25.01 34.70
C GLU A 23 8.06 -25.30 33.27
N PHE A 24 7.59 -26.38 32.67
CA PHE A 24 7.88 -26.71 31.27
C PHE A 24 7.33 -25.64 30.30
N LEU A 25 6.10 -25.17 30.53
CA LEU A 25 5.49 -24.09 29.75
C LEU A 25 6.31 -22.79 29.86
N CYS A 26 6.75 -22.44 31.08
CA CYS A 26 7.59 -21.27 31.32
C CYS A 26 8.95 -21.37 30.61
N LEU A 27 9.61 -22.53 30.66
CA LEU A 27 10.88 -22.74 29.95
C LEU A 27 10.71 -22.67 28.43
N LEU A 28 9.60 -23.17 27.90
CA LEU A 28 9.26 -23.05 26.48
C LEU A 28 9.01 -21.59 26.07
N ILE A 29 8.31 -20.82 26.90
CA ILE A 29 8.10 -19.38 26.65
C ILE A 29 9.42 -18.61 26.73
N ILE A 30 10.27 -18.88 27.73
CA ILE A 30 11.57 -18.20 27.91
C ILE A 30 12.53 -18.56 26.77
N SER A 31 12.58 -19.82 26.34
CA SER A 31 13.43 -20.24 25.22
C SER A 31 12.97 -19.63 23.90
N ILE A 32 11.67 -19.59 23.62
CA ILE A 32 11.12 -18.88 22.46
C ILE A 32 11.44 -17.38 22.53
N GLN A 33 11.24 -16.74 23.68
CA GLN A 33 11.56 -15.33 23.90
C GLN A 33 13.06 -15.06 23.66
N SER A 34 13.93 -15.97 24.12
CA SER A 34 15.39 -15.90 23.97
C SER A 34 15.86 -16.11 22.53
N ILE A 35 15.24 -17.04 21.79
CA ILE A 35 15.52 -17.26 20.37
C ILE A 35 15.05 -16.05 19.54
N LEU A 36 13.87 -15.48 19.83
CA LEU A 36 13.37 -14.26 19.18
C LEU A 36 14.24 -13.03 19.49
N LEU A 37 14.85 -12.99 20.69
CA LEU A 37 15.84 -12.00 21.13
C LEU A 37 17.16 -12.16 20.35
N TYR A 38 17.68 -13.38 20.30
CA TYR A 38 18.95 -13.73 19.66
C TYR A 38 18.93 -13.39 18.16
N TYR A 39 17.87 -13.80 17.45
CA TYR A 39 17.71 -13.50 16.02
C TYR A 39 17.19 -12.08 15.73
N ARG A 40 16.97 -11.24 16.76
CA ARG A 40 16.34 -9.90 16.64
C ARG A 40 15.08 -9.88 15.74
N ILE A 41 14.33 -11.00 15.69
CA ILE A 41 13.15 -11.18 14.82
C ILE A 41 12.07 -10.13 15.13
N ARG A 42 12.07 -9.60 16.36
CA ARG A 42 11.24 -8.46 16.76
C ARG A 42 11.36 -7.25 15.83
N ARG A 43 12.50 -7.04 15.16
CA ARG A 43 12.66 -5.95 14.19
C ARG A 43 11.91 -6.24 12.88
N LEU A 44 11.84 -7.51 12.46
CA LEU A 44 11.08 -7.96 11.28
C LEU A 44 9.56 -7.95 11.51
N ILE A 45 9.09 -8.10 12.76
CA ILE A 45 7.65 -8.07 13.11
C ILE A 45 7.09 -6.62 13.10
N ARG A 46 7.92 -5.59 13.31
CA ARG A 46 7.49 -4.17 13.32
C ARG A 46 6.73 -3.74 12.05
N PRO A 47 7.25 -3.95 10.82
CA PRO A 47 6.50 -3.61 9.61
C PRO A 47 5.21 -4.41 9.48
N TYR A 48 5.17 -5.67 9.94
CA TYR A 48 3.94 -6.45 9.94
C TYR A 48 2.84 -5.84 10.82
N PHE A 49 3.19 -5.37 12.03
CA PHE A 49 2.23 -4.68 12.91
C PHE A 49 1.69 -3.39 12.28
N LEU A 50 2.55 -2.62 11.60
CA LEU A 50 2.19 -1.39 10.90
C LEU A 50 1.30 -1.66 9.67
N ILE A 51 1.57 -2.73 8.92
CA ILE A 51 0.69 -3.20 7.83
C ILE A 51 -0.64 -3.70 8.41
N SER A 52 -0.61 -4.36 9.58
CA SER A 52 -1.80 -4.90 10.24
C SER A 52 -2.74 -3.81 10.77
N SER A 53 -2.22 -2.65 11.18
CA SER A 53 -3.06 -1.55 11.66
C SER A 53 -3.74 -0.78 10.52
N SER A 54 -3.14 -0.73 9.32
CA SER A 54 -3.67 0.04 8.18
C SER A 54 -4.50 -0.79 7.19
N GLN A 55 -5.78 -0.44 7.04
CA GLN A 55 -6.67 -1.06 6.04
C GLN A 55 -6.25 -0.74 4.60
N LEU A 56 -5.63 0.42 4.38
CA LEU A 56 -5.12 0.82 3.06
C LEU A 56 -3.92 -0.05 2.65
N MET A 57 -3.00 -0.30 3.58
CA MET A 57 -1.80 -1.08 3.25
C MET A 57 -2.13 -2.55 3.00
N LYS A 58 -3.07 -3.13 3.76
CA LYS A 58 -3.60 -4.49 3.49
C LYS A 58 -4.21 -4.61 2.09
N LYS A 59 -4.92 -3.57 1.65
CA LYS A 59 -5.51 -3.48 0.30
C LYS A 59 -4.40 -3.48 -0.76
N VAL A 60 -3.38 -2.63 -0.62
CA VAL A 60 -2.22 -2.56 -1.53
C VAL A 60 -1.45 -3.89 -1.58
N LEU A 61 -1.20 -4.52 -0.43
CA LEU A 61 -0.49 -5.81 -0.40
C LEU A 61 -1.30 -6.93 -1.06
N LYS A 62 -2.63 -6.93 -0.87
CA LYS A 62 -3.52 -7.86 -1.56
C LYS A 62 -3.55 -7.62 -3.07
N CYS A 63 -3.45 -6.36 -3.51
CA CYS A 63 -3.25 -6.01 -4.92
C CYS A 63 -1.95 -6.60 -5.43
N TYR A 64 -0.81 -6.28 -4.79
CA TYR A 64 0.50 -6.78 -5.18
C TYR A 64 0.53 -8.30 -5.31
N ARG A 65 0.02 -9.01 -4.29
CA ARG A 65 -0.07 -10.48 -4.31
C ARG A 65 -0.93 -11.02 -5.45
N ARG A 66 -1.99 -10.30 -5.83
CA ARG A 66 -2.87 -10.67 -6.93
C ARG A 66 -2.23 -10.39 -8.30
N THR A 67 -1.39 -9.36 -8.40
CA THR A 67 -0.67 -8.97 -9.63
C THR A 67 0.58 -9.82 -9.88
N LEU A 68 1.22 -10.33 -8.81
CA LEU A 68 2.39 -11.22 -8.89
C LEU A 68 2.28 -12.38 -9.91
N PRO A 69 1.19 -13.17 -9.97
CA PRO A 69 1.10 -14.27 -10.94
C PRO A 69 1.15 -13.77 -12.40
N THR A 70 0.52 -12.63 -12.71
CA THR A 70 0.60 -12.03 -14.05
C THR A 70 2.03 -11.59 -14.37
N LEU A 71 2.72 -10.99 -13.40
CA LEU A 71 4.13 -10.57 -13.54
C LEU A 71 5.09 -11.75 -13.66
N PHE A 72 4.75 -12.91 -13.07
CA PHE A 72 5.61 -14.09 -13.10
C PHE A 72 5.89 -14.58 -14.52
N ASN A 73 4.89 -14.56 -15.41
CA ASN A 73 5.07 -14.92 -16.82
C ASN A 73 6.03 -13.98 -17.55
N LEU A 74 5.94 -12.68 -17.29
CA LEU A 74 6.84 -11.67 -17.87
C LEU A 74 8.25 -11.77 -17.29
N LEU A 75 8.36 -12.06 -15.99
CA LEU A 75 9.63 -12.30 -15.32
C LEU A 75 10.31 -13.56 -15.86
N PHE A 76 9.54 -14.61 -16.16
CA PHE A 76 10.06 -15.82 -16.81
C PHE A 76 10.57 -15.53 -18.23
N LEU A 77 9.83 -14.74 -19.01
CA LEU A 77 10.29 -14.28 -20.33
C LEU A 77 11.60 -13.49 -20.23
N LEU A 78 11.71 -12.58 -19.25
CA LEU A 78 12.94 -11.84 -18.99
C LEU A 78 14.10 -12.76 -18.56
N GLY A 79 13.83 -13.74 -17.70
CA GLY A 79 14.80 -14.74 -17.28
C GLY A 79 15.28 -15.61 -18.44
N PHE A 80 14.37 -16.03 -19.33
CA PHE A 80 14.70 -16.77 -20.54
C PHE A 80 15.59 -15.95 -21.49
N TRP A 81 15.27 -14.67 -21.69
CA TRP A 81 16.14 -13.75 -22.45
C TRP A 81 17.54 -13.64 -21.83
N LEU A 82 17.63 -13.49 -20.50
CA LEU A 82 18.92 -13.43 -19.81
C LEU A 82 19.73 -14.72 -19.97
N ILE A 83 19.12 -15.89 -19.80
CA ILE A 83 19.81 -17.18 -19.93
C ILE A 83 20.27 -17.40 -21.36
N SER A 84 19.40 -17.14 -22.36
CA SER A 84 19.76 -17.29 -23.77
C SER A 84 20.89 -16.33 -24.17
N ALA A 85 20.84 -15.07 -23.74
CA ALA A 85 21.92 -14.11 -23.95
C ALA A 85 23.23 -14.54 -23.26
N THR A 86 23.13 -15.17 -22.07
CA THR A 86 24.29 -15.72 -21.35
C THR A 86 24.94 -16.86 -22.11
N LEU A 87 24.15 -17.81 -22.63
CA LEU A 87 24.66 -18.92 -23.44
C LEU A 87 25.34 -18.40 -24.72
N VAL A 88 24.73 -17.43 -25.41
CA VAL A 88 25.33 -16.79 -26.58
C VAL A 88 26.63 -16.07 -26.22
N ALA A 89 26.64 -15.29 -25.13
CA ALA A 89 27.83 -14.58 -24.67
C ALA A 89 28.97 -15.55 -24.34
N MET A 90 28.69 -16.67 -23.67
CA MET A 90 29.69 -17.71 -23.43
C MET A 90 30.16 -18.34 -24.74
N CYS A 91 29.28 -18.68 -25.69
CA CYS A 91 29.71 -19.24 -26.97
C CYS A 91 30.57 -18.27 -27.80
N VAL A 92 30.31 -16.96 -27.73
CA VAL A 92 30.99 -15.94 -28.54
C VAL A 92 32.27 -15.42 -27.87
N PHE A 93 32.29 -15.27 -26.54
CA PHE A 93 33.38 -14.62 -25.81
C PHE A 93 34.23 -15.58 -24.97
N ASN A 94 33.80 -16.82 -24.73
CA ASN A 94 34.62 -17.80 -24.03
C ASN A 94 35.77 -18.25 -24.96
N LYS A 95 36.97 -17.73 -24.71
CA LYS A 95 38.19 -18.24 -25.35
C LYS A 95 38.65 -19.46 -24.57
N PRO A 96 38.74 -20.66 -25.18
CA PRO A 96 39.36 -21.79 -24.51
C PRO A 96 40.81 -21.44 -24.18
N ASN A 97 41.21 -21.59 -22.91
CA ASN A 97 42.59 -21.48 -22.45
C ASN A 97 43.47 -22.50 -23.21
N ARG A 98 43.95 -22.14 -24.40
CA ARG A 98 44.86 -22.96 -25.20
C ARG A 98 46.34 -22.59 -25.01
N ASP A 99 46.64 -21.58 -24.21
CA ASP A 99 48.02 -21.12 -23.99
C ASP A 99 48.43 -21.22 -22.51
N LEU A 100 48.35 -22.43 -21.94
CA LEU A 100 49.05 -22.76 -20.69
C LEU A 100 50.48 -23.24 -20.98
N THR A 101 51.19 -22.57 -21.88
CA THR A 101 52.64 -22.76 -22.11
C THR A 101 53.26 -21.50 -22.71
N LYS A 102 53.31 -20.42 -21.93
CA LYS A 102 54.50 -19.55 -21.78
C LYS A 102 54.18 -18.36 -20.89
N ASN A 103 54.92 -18.31 -19.78
CA ASN A 103 55.34 -17.13 -19.03
C ASN A 103 54.25 -16.24 -18.44
N SER A 104 54.04 -16.44 -17.14
CA SER A 104 53.88 -15.42 -16.10
C SER A 104 53.94 -13.95 -16.58
N VAL A 105 52.80 -13.43 -17.01
CA VAL A 105 52.38 -12.08 -16.65
C VAL A 105 50.97 -12.24 -16.14
N VAL A 106 50.79 -12.02 -14.84
CA VAL A 106 49.48 -11.88 -14.21
C VAL A 106 48.87 -10.59 -14.75
N ASN A 107 48.42 -10.61 -16.00
CA ASN A 107 47.47 -9.64 -16.49
C ASN A 107 46.14 -10.05 -15.88
N THR A 108 45.79 -9.40 -14.78
CA THR A 108 44.50 -9.44 -14.06
C THR A 108 43.35 -8.92 -14.93
N THR A 109 43.33 -9.18 -16.23
CA THR A 109 42.12 -9.05 -17.04
C THR A 109 41.35 -10.35 -16.86
N THR A 110 40.77 -10.53 -15.67
CA THR A 110 39.71 -11.53 -15.45
C THR A 110 38.62 -11.21 -16.46
N THR A 111 38.62 -11.92 -17.58
CA THR A 111 37.58 -11.81 -18.59
C THR A 111 36.28 -12.11 -17.88
N ALA A 112 35.36 -11.14 -17.82
CA ALA A 112 34.11 -11.25 -17.07
C ALA A 112 33.19 -12.42 -17.51
N PHE A 113 33.62 -13.21 -18.49
CA PHE A 113 32.84 -14.19 -19.21
C PHE A 113 33.38 -15.63 -19.17
N THR A 114 34.00 -16.06 -18.07
CA THR A 114 34.53 -17.43 -17.92
C THR A 114 33.49 -18.42 -17.41
N ASP A 115 32.81 -18.07 -16.32
CA ASP A 115 31.85 -18.96 -15.64
C ASP A 115 30.40 -18.58 -15.96
N PHE A 116 29.51 -19.59 -16.03
CA PHE A 116 28.09 -19.36 -16.32
C PHE A 116 27.43 -18.41 -15.31
N TYR A 117 27.77 -18.54 -14.03
CA TYR A 117 27.22 -17.66 -13.00
C TYR A 117 27.72 -16.22 -13.14
N ASP A 118 29.03 -16.04 -13.35
CA ASP A 118 29.64 -14.72 -13.48
C ASP A 118 29.18 -14.00 -14.74
N THR A 119 29.04 -14.72 -15.85
CA THR A 119 28.48 -14.21 -17.12
C THR A 119 27.01 -13.81 -16.95
N LEU A 120 26.20 -14.64 -16.30
CA LEU A 120 24.78 -14.37 -16.05
C LEU A 120 24.60 -13.15 -15.14
N PHE A 121 25.38 -13.06 -14.06
CA PHE A 121 25.32 -11.93 -13.14
C PHE A 121 25.80 -10.64 -13.82
N SER A 122 26.91 -10.71 -14.57
CA SER A 122 27.44 -9.61 -15.37
C SER A 122 26.41 -9.08 -16.36
N LEU A 123 25.71 -9.97 -17.07
CA LEU A 123 24.64 -9.59 -17.99
C LEU A 123 23.41 -9.06 -17.24
N LEU A 124 23.00 -9.65 -16.11
CA LEU A 124 21.92 -9.12 -15.27
C LEU A 124 22.19 -7.67 -14.83
N VAL A 125 23.41 -7.35 -14.42
CA VAL A 125 23.81 -5.98 -14.05
C VAL A 125 23.92 -5.08 -15.29
N LEU A 126 24.31 -5.63 -16.43
CA LEU A 126 24.30 -4.90 -17.71
C LEU A 126 22.86 -4.59 -18.17
N LEU A 127 21.88 -5.45 -17.91
CA LEU A 127 20.45 -5.20 -18.17
C LEU A 127 19.95 -3.99 -17.37
N THR A 128 20.48 -3.77 -16.16
CA THR A 128 20.21 -2.57 -15.35
C THR A 128 21.11 -1.39 -15.72
N THR A 129 21.93 -1.50 -16.78
CA THR A 129 22.86 -0.48 -17.30
C THR A 129 23.86 0.08 -16.29
N THR A 130 24.04 -0.58 -15.13
CA THR A 130 24.87 -0.06 -14.05
C THR A 130 26.37 -0.14 -14.39
N ASN A 131 26.75 -1.10 -15.22
CA ASN A 131 28.15 -1.40 -15.57
C ASN A 131 28.45 -1.19 -17.08
N HIS A 132 27.64 -0.40 -17.80
CA HIS A 132 27.91 -0.03 -19.19
C HIS A 132 28.74 1.27 -19.24
N PRO A 133 29.85 1.35 -20.01
CA PRO A 133 30.40 0.37 -20.96
C PRO A 133 31.45 -0.60 -20.37
N ASP A 134 31.83 -0.44 -19.10
CA ASP A 134 33.02 -1.07 -18.50
C ASP A 134 33.09 -2.59 -18.67
N ILE A 135 31.96 -3.28 -18.56
CA ILE A 135 31.91 -4.75 -18.69
C ILE A 135 32.10 -5.24 -20.14
N LEU A 136 31.89 -4.35 -21.12
CA LEU A 136 31.93 -4.64 -22.55
C LEU A 136 33.26 -4.25 -23.21
N ILE A 137 34.06 -3.39 -22.58
CA ILE A 137 35.34 -2.91 -23.15
C ILE A 137 36.34 -4.06 -23.37
N PRO A 138 36.60 -4.96 -22.40
CA PRO A 138 37.56 -6.06 -22.61
C PRO A 138 37.21 -7.00 -23.78
N PRO A 139 35.97 -7.54 -23.91
CA PRO A 139 35.59 -8.34 -25.07
C PRO A 139 35.50 -7.53 -26.37
N TYR A 140 35.13 -6.24 -26.31
CA TYR A 140 35.08 -5.37 -27.49
C TYR A 140 36.44 -5.16 -28.14
N ASN A 141 37.48 -4.94 -27.34
CA ASN A 141 38.86 -4.82 -27.85
C ASN A 141 39.35 -6.13 -28.49
N GLY A 142 38.82 -7.28 -28.06
CA GLY A 142 39.14 -8.58 -28.67
C GLY A 142 38.36 -8.88 -29.95
N ASN A 143 37.07 -8.58 -29.98
CA ASN A 143 36.20 -8.75 -31.15
C ASN A 143 35.21 -7.59 -31.25
N ARG A 144 35.25 -6.85 -32.37
CA ARG A 144 34.33 -5.73 -32.63
C ARG A 144 32.86 -6.20 -32.72
N GLY A 145 32.62 -7.47 -33.02
CA GLY A 145 31.28 -8.09 -33.00
C GLY A 145 30.59 -8.00 -31.63
N THR A 146 31.34 -7.76 -30.55
CA THR A 146 30.80 -7.50 -29.21
C THR A 146 29.83 -6.32 -29.20
N ALA A 147 30.09 -5.25 -29.97
CA ALA A 147 29.19 -4.09 -30.00
C ALA A 147 27.82 -4.44 -30.57
N ILE A 148 27.76 -5.30 -31.59
CA ILE A 148 26.50 -5.75 -32.18
C ILE A 148 25.70 -6.55 -31.14
N PHE A 149 26.36 -7.46 -30.42
CA PHE A 149 25.75 -8.20 -29.32
C PHE A 149 25.20 -7.25 -28.24
N SER A 150 25.98 -6.27 -27.80
CA SER A 150 25.57 -5.30 -26.78
C SER A 150 24.38 -4.45 -27.21
N ILE A 151 24.35 -3.98 -28.46
CA ILE A 151 23.23 -3.18 -29.00
C ILE A 151 21.95 -4.03 -29.02
N VAL A 152 22.01 -5.27 -29.52
CA VAL A 152 20.84 -6.16 -29.54
C VAL A 152 20.40 -6.52 -28.13
N TYR A 153 21.36 -6.81 -27.24
CA TYR A 153 21.11 -7.17 -25.86
C TYR A 153 20.37 -6.06 -25.09
N LEU A 154 20.91 -4.83 -25.15
CA LEU A 154 20.32 -3.67 -24.50
C LEU A 154 19.03 -3.22 -25.22
N GLY A 155 19.01 -3.30 -26.55
CA GLY A 155 17.86 -3.01 -27.41
C GLY A 155 16.62 -3.78 -26.97
N VAL A 156 16.73 -5.11 -26.98
CA VAL A 156 15.63 -6.01 -26.61
C VAL A 156 15.41 -6.02 -25.09
N GLY A 157 16.47 -6.04 -24.29
CA GLY A 157 16.39 -6.11 -22.84
C GLY A 157 15.74 -4.88 -22.21
N LEU A 158 16.28 -3.68 -22.47
CA LEU A 158 15.79 -2.45 -21.86
C LEU A 158 14.56 -1.90 -22.54
N TYR A 159 14.61 -1.72 -23.86
CA TYR A 159 13.55 -0.99 -24.54
C TYR A 159 12.31 -1.83 -24.81
N VAL A 160 12.45 -3.16 -24.94
CA VAL A 160 11.31 -4.05 -25.17
C VAL A 160 10.89 -4.71 -23.85
N LEU A 161 11.72 -5.55 -23.26
CA LEU A 161 11.30 -6.40 -22.13
C LEU A 161 11.05 -5.60 -20.84
N LEU A 162 11.95 -4.69 -20.44
CA LEU A 162 11.73 -3.87 -19.25
C LEU A 162 10.54 -2.90 -19.43
N ASN A 163 10.36 -2.30 -20.61
CA ASN A 163 9.21 -1.43 -20.87
C ASN A 163 7.87 -2.19 -20.88
N ILE A 164 7.81 -3.40 -21.45
CA ILE A 164 6.63 -4.27 -21.37
C ILE A 164 6.35 -4.66 -19.91
N LEU A 165 7.39 -5.00 -19.14
CA LEU A 165 7.25 -5.31 -17.71
C LEU A 165 6.66 -4.11 -16.95
N THR A 166 7.20 -2.90 -17.14
CA THR A 166 6.69 -1.68 -16.52
C THR A 166 5.26 -1.37 -16.96
N ALA A 167 4.92 -1.56 -18.24
CA ALA A 167 3.56 -1.36 -18.74
C ALA A 167 2.55 -2.33 -18.11
N ALA A 168 2.92 -3.61 -17.97
CA ALA A 168 2.07 -4.62 -17.32
C ALA A 168 1.87 -4.35 -15.83
N VAL A 169 2.93 -3.93 -15.13
CA VAL A 169 2.83 -3.46 -13.74
C VAL A 169 1.84 -2.30 -13.65
N TYR A 170 1.97 -1.31 -14.54
CA TYR A 170 1.12 -0.13 -14.56
C TYR A 170 -0.36 -0.47 -14.83
N SER A 171 -0.66 -1.32 -15.81
CA SER A 171 -2.05 -1.68 -16.15
C SER A 171 -2.78 -2.37 -15.00
N GLU A 172 -2.08 -3.24 -14.28
CA GLU A 172 -2.63 -3.98 -13.14
C GLU A 172 -2.85 -3.06 -11.92
N PHE A 173 -1.90 -2.17 -11.64
CA PHE A 173 -2.07 -1.18 -10.58
C PHE A 173 -3.19 -0.18 -10.89
N SER A 174 -3.27 0.31 -12.13
CA SER A 174 -4.31 1.23 -12.57
C SER A 174 -5.70 0.58 -12.45
N GLY A 175 -5.86 -0.64 -12.93
CA GLY A 175 -7.12 -1.40 -12.80
C GLY A 175 -7.53 -1.59 -11.33
N TYR A 176 -6.58 -1.86 -10.44
CA TYR A 176 -6.86 -1.94 -9.00
C TYR A 176 -7.28 -0.60 -8.41
N LEU A 177 -6.64 0.51 -8.77
CA LEU A 177 -6.99 1.85 -8.28
C LEU A 177 -8.42 2.23 -8.70
N MET A 178 -8.83 1.92 -9.93
CA MET A 178 -10.19 2.16 -10.40
C MET A 178 -11.23 1.39 -9.57
N VAL A 179 -10.97 0.10 -9.30
CA VAL A 179 -11.84 -0.71 -8.45
C VAL A 179 -11.82 -0.21 -7.00
N SER A 180 -10.65 0.18 -6.48
CA SER A 180 -10.49 0.67 -5.10
C SER A 180 -11.19 2.01 -4.86
N ASN A 181 -11.11 2.94 -5.81
CA ASN A 181 -11.77 4.25 -5.71
C ASN A 181 -13.29 4.15 -5.90
N SER A 182 -13.76 3.11 -6.58
CA SER A 182 -15.20 2.81 -6.71
C SER A 182 -15.76 2.07 -5.48
N THR A 183 -14.89 1.56 -4.60
CA THR A 183 -15.26 0.73 -3.45
C THR A 183 -15.41 1.42 -2.05
N PRO A 184 -15.28 2.73 -1.81
CA PRO A 184 -15.60 3.27 -0.48
C PRO A 184 -17.12 3.42 -0.25
N ASN A 185 -17.89 3.76 -1.29
CA ASN A 185 -19.29 4.15 -1.13
C ASN A 185 -20.29 3.00 -1.19
N TYR A 186 -20.01 1.96 -2.00
CA TYR A 186 -20.90 0.81 -2.12
C TYR A 186 -21.02 -0.01 -0.83
N LYS A 187 -20.01 -0.02 0.06
CA LYS A 187 -20.10 -0.73 1.36
C LYS A 187 -21.00 0.00 2.33
N ILE A 188 -20.91 1.33 2.38
CA ILE A 188 -21.82 2.15 3.19
C ILE A 188 -23.24 2.01 2.63
N LEU A 189 -23.38 2.05 1.30
CA LEU A 189 -24.64 1.80 0.59
C LEU A 189 -25.20 0.42 0.95
N ILE A 190 -24.44 -0.67 0.78
CA ILE A 190 -24.88 -2.04 1.08
C ILE A 190 -25.18 -2.20 2.57
N TYR A 191 -24.37 -1.66 3.48
CA TYR A 191 -24.63 -1.77 4.91
C TYR A 191 -25.89 -1.00 5.30
N SER A 192 -26.11 0.18 4.71
CA SER A 192 -27.34 0.96 4.89
C SER A 192 -28.56 0.25 4.31
N ILE A 193 -28.46 -0.37 3.12
CA ILE A 193 -29.52 -1.15 2.48
C ILE A 193 -29.81 -2.42 3.28
N VAL A 194 -28.81 -3.20 3.70
CA VAL A 194 -29.00 -4.43 4.47
C VAL A 194 -29.60 -4.14 5.85
N ARG A 195 -29.12 -3.09 6.53
CA ARG A 195 -29.70 -2.65 7.80
C ARG A 195 -31.14 -2.18 7.61
N TYR A 196 -31.41 -1.46 6.53
CA TYR A 196 -32.75 -0.97 6.20
C TYR A 196 -33.71 -2.11 5.83
N VAL A 197 -33.32 -3.03 4.96
CA VAL A 197 -34.11 -4.21 4.58
C VAL A 197 -34.36 -5.11 5.79
N ASN A 198 -33.42 -5.25 6.72
CA ASN A 198 -33.66 -5.99 7.96
C ASN A 198 -34.64 -5.23 8.89
N LEU A 199 -34.51 -3.90 9.00
CA LEU A 199 -35.42 -3.05 9.78
C LEU A 199 -36.85 -3.09 9.20
N VAL A 200 -36.99 -2.92 7.89
CA VAL A 200 -38.26 -2.98 7.18
C VAL A 200 -38.81 -4.40 7.16
N GLY A 201 -38.00 -5.41 6.89
CA GLY A 201 -38.43 -6.82 6.92
C GLY A 201 -39.00 -7.24 8.29
N LEU A 202 -38.53 -6.64 9.39
CA LEU A 202 -39.11 -6.80 10.72
C LEU A 202 -40.44 -6.03 10.91
N LEU A 203 -40.59 -4.86 10.28
CA LEU A 203 -41.80 -4.04 10.32
C LEU A 203 -42.91 -4.58 9.39
N THR A 204 -42.56 -5.01 8.16
CA THR A 204 -43.48 -5.54 7.14
C THR A 204 -44.01 -6.93 7.52
N LYS A 205 -43.18 -7.80 8.13
CA LYS A 205 -43.65 -9.08 8.70
C LYS A 205 -44.69 -8.89 9.80
N ARG A 206 -44.76 -7.70 10.41
CA ARG A 206 -45.66 -7.40 11.52
C ARG A 206 -46.96 -6.74 11.09
N LEU A 207 -47.02 -6.11 9.92
CA LEU A 207 -48.19 -5.32 9.53
C LEU A 207 -48.89 -5.81 8.27
N ILE A 208 -48.35 -5.64 7.06
CA ILE A 208 -49.17 -5.71 5.84
C ILE A 208 -48.26 -6.10 4.67
N GLY A 209 -48.57 -7.18 3.95
CA GLY A 209 -47.75 -7.76 2.88
C GLY A 209 -47.66 -6.93 1.59
N ILE A 210 -47.15 -5.69 1.65
CA ILE A 210 -46.91 -4.82 0.48
C ILE A 210 -45.53 -4.16 0.61
N GLU A 211 -44.69 -4.27 -0.43
CA GLU A 211 -43.33 -3.72 -0.54
C GLU A 211 -43.31 -2.19 -0.79
N LEU A 212 -43.92 -1.39 0.09
CA LEU A 212 -43.78 0.07 0.05
C LEU A 212 -43.10 0.58 1.32
N VAL A 213 -42.07 1.40 1.13
CA VAL A 213 -41.35 2.09 2.20
C VAL A 213 -42.13 3.33 2.62
N SER A 214 -42.55 3.39 3.88
CA SER A 214 -43.23 4.56 4.46
C SER A 214 -42.27 5.74 4.66
N SER A 215 -42.78 6.97 4.51
CA SER A 215 -42.01 8.21 4.67
C SER A 215 -41.40 8.35 6.08
N ASP A 216 -42.11 7.91 7.11
CA ASP A 216 -41.66 8.06 8.50
C ASP A 216 -40.47 7.15 8.82
N ASP A 217 -40.42 5.97 8.19
CA ASP A 217 -39.32 5.01 8.33
C ASP A 217 -38.02 5.55 7.71
N ILE A 218 -38.12 6.30 6.60
CA ILE A 218 -36.96 6.95 5.97
C ILE A 218 -36.42 8.06 6.87
N VAL A 219 -37.28 8.91 7.41
CA VAL A 219 -36.86 10.00 8.31
C VAL A 219 -36.23 9.44 9.59
N GLY A 220 -36.78 8.35 10.13
CA GLY A 220 -36.20 7.61 11.26
C GLY A 220 -34.84 6.98 10.93
N LEU A 221 -34.70 6.40 9.73
CA LEU A 221 -33.43 5.85 9.24
C LEU A 221 -32.36 6.93 9.18
N ILE A 222 -32.63 8.08 8.53
CA ILE A 222 -31.68 9.18 8.34
C ILE A 222 -31.15 9.69 9.70
N LYS A 223 -32.02 9.76 10.71
CA LYS A 223 -31.63 10.15 12.08
C LYS A 223 -30.69 9.11 12.72
N THR A 224 -30.98 7.83 12.53
CA THR A 224 -30.28 6.71 13.16
C THR A 224 -28.93 6.39 12.52
N VAL A 225 -28.74 6.65 11.22
CA VAL A 225 -27.46 6.36 10.55
C VAL A 225 -26.36 7.29 11.08
N HIS A 226 -25.17 6.76 11.35
CA HIS A 226 -24.01 7.55 11.79
C HIS A 226 -23.25 8.10 10.56
N ILE A 227 -23.62 9.30 10.11
CA ILE A 227 -23.02 10.04 8.99
C ILE A 227 -22.80 11.49 9.43
N ASP A 228 -21.85 12.20 8.81
CA ASP A 228 -21.66 13.64 8.96
C ASP A 228 -22.98 14.42 8.89
N THR A 229 -23.12 15.42 9.76
CA THR A 229 -24.34 16.24 9.89
C THR A 229 -24.74 16.89 8.57
N TRP A 230 -23.79 17.46 7.82
CA TRP A 230 -24.08 18.08 6.52
C TRP A 230 -24.64 17.09 5.50
N LYS A 231 -24.19 15.83 5.51
CA LYS A 231 -24.71 14.76 4.63
C LYS A 231 -26.13 14.40 5.01
N LYS A 232 -26.43 14.32 6.31
CA LYS A 232 -27.79 14.07 6.81
C LYS A 232 -28.75 15.20 6.40
N ASP A 233 -28.31 16.45 6.55
CA ASP A 233 -29.11 17.62 6.21
C ASP A 233 -29.38 17.70 4.71
N THR A 234 -28.36 17.45 3.88
CA THR A 234 -28.49 17.39 2.42
C THR A 234 -29.44 16.27 2.00
N LEU A 235 -29.28 15.08 2.58
CA LEU A 235 -30.12 13.92 2.24
C LEU A 235 -31.58 14.13 2.66
N ARG A 236 -31.80 14.79 3.81
CA ARG A 236 -33.12 15.20 4.29
C ARG A 236 -33.75 16.26 3.38
N GLN A 237 -32.99 17.28 2.96
CA GLN A 237 -33.47 18.30 2.03
C GLN A 237 -33.85 17.71 0.67
N VAL A 238 -33.00 16.85 0.09
CA VAL A 238 -33.30 16.25 -1.23
C VAL A 238 -34.46 15.27 -1.15
N TYR A 239 -34.62 14.55 -0.03
CA TYR A 239 -35.80 13.73 0.21
C TYR A 239 -37.08 14.57 0.20
N PHE A 240 -37.12 15.69 0.95
CA PHE A 240 -38.29 16.56 0.99
C PHE A 240 -38.59 17.22 -0.36
N MET A 241 -37.56 17.68 -1.07
CA MET A 241 -37.71 18.33 -2.37
C MET A 241 -38.23 17.40 -3.46
N ARG A 242 -37.85 16.12 -3.44
CA ARG A 242 -38.25 15.16 -4.48
C ARG A 242 -39.53 14.41 -4.19
N HIS A 243 -39.85 14.16 -2.93
CA HIS A 243 -40.88 13.19 -2.59
C HIS A 243 -41.99 13.70 -1.68
N CYS A 244 -41.97 14.93 -1.16
CA CYS A 244 -43.09 15.56 -0.44
C CYS A 244 -43.89 14.61 0.48
N HIS A 245 -43.20 13.74 1.25
CA HIS A 245 -43.77 12.70 2.13
C HIS A 245 -44.43 11.45 1.47
N GLY A 246 -44.28 11.23 0.17
CA GLY A 246 -44.74 10.03 -0.53
C GLY A 246 -43.85 8.80 -0.31
N ASN A 247 -44.46 7.62 -0.42
CA ASN A 247 -43.75 6.33 -0.33
C ASN A 247 -42.77 6.16 -1.50
N ILE A 248 -41.59 5.59 -1.24
CA ILE A 248 -40.49 5.51 -2.21
C ILE A 248 -40.25 4.06 -2.65
N ASN A 249 -40.08 3.85 -3.95
CA ASN A 249 -39.70 2.54 -4.52
C ASN A 249 -38.19 2.27 -4.31
N ALA A 250 -37.77 1.01 -4.18
CA ALA A 250 -36.37 0.59 -4.00
C ALA A 250 -35.39 1.24 -4.99
N LYS A 251 -35.81 1.45 -6.24
CA LYS A 251 -34.98 2.09 -7.28
C LYS A 251 -34.76 3.60 -7.01
N GLN A 252 -35.80 4.29 -6.54
CA GLN A 252 -35.74 5.71 -6.17
C GLN A 252 -34.98 5.89 -4.84
N PHE A 253 -35.14 4.95 -3.90
CA PHE A 253 -34.36 4.90 -2.67
C PHE A 253 -32.87 4.79 -2.99
N MET A 254 -32.46 3.89 -3.89
CA MET A 254 -31.05 3.75 -4.28
C MET A 254 -30.48 5.01 -4.94
N GLN A 255 -31.30 5.77 -5.68
CA GLN A 255 -30.90 7.05 -6.26
C GLN A 255 -30.72 8.16 -5.21
N LEU A 256 -31.50 8.16 -4.13
CA LEU A 256 -31.36 9.11 -3.02
C LEU A 256 -30.02 8.94 -2.31
N PHE A 257 -29.59 7.70 -2.05
CA PHE A 257 -28.34 7.43 -1.35
C PHE A 257 -27.09 7.64 -2.23
N LYS A 258 -27.24 7.71 -3.56
CA LYS A 258 -26.16 8.10 -4.48
C LYS A 258 -25.64 9.53 -4.22
N ILE A 259 -26.41 10.36 -3.52
CA ILE A 259 -26.02 11.72 -3.12
C ILE A 259 -24.90 11.71 -2.07
N LEU A 260 -24.76 10.63 -1.30
CA LEU A 260 -23.70 10.48 -0.29
C LEU A 260 -22.29 10.36 -0.89
N ASP A 261 -22.21 10.05 -2.19
CA ASP A 261 -20.98 9.94 -2.97
C ASP A 261 -20.42 11.30 -3.37
N LEU A 262 -21.22 12.37 -3.31
CA LEU A 262 -20.70 13.71 -3.55
C LEU A 262 -19.67 14.05 -2.46
N SER A 263 -18.47 14.41 -2.91
CA SER A 263 -17.49 15.08 -2.07
C SER A 263 -18.16 16.31 -1.47
N GLY A 264 -18.09 16.45 -0.15
CA GLY A 264 -18.78 17.53 0.53
C GLY A 264 -18.35 18.90 0.04
N PRO A 265 -19.17 19.93 0.30
CA PRO A 265 -18.77 21.29 0.02
C PRO A 265 -17.39 21.53 0.65
N SER A 266 -16.40 21.84 -0.19
CA SER A 266 -15.10 22.28 0.29
C SER A 266 -15.36 23.48 1.19
N ASN A 267 -14.96 23.36 2.45
CA ASN A 267 -15.10 24.38 3.48
C ASN A 267 -16.50 24.41 4.12
N GLN A 268 -16.73 23.46 5.04
CA GLN A 268 -17.33 23.89 6.29
C GLN A 268 -16.31 24.83 6.94
N SER A 269 -16.38 26.11 6.58
CA SER A 269 -15.69 27.18 7.29
C SER A 269 -16.00 26.96 8.75
N ILE A 270 -14.99 26.59 9.54
CA ILE A 270 -15.06 26.66 11.01
C ILE A 270 -15.71 28.02 11.28
N PRO A 271 -16.87 28.08 11.97
CA PRO A 271 -17.56 29.34 12.17
C PRO A 271 -16.52 30.31 12.72
N GLU A 272 -16.23 31.38 11.98
CA GLU A 272 -15.21 32.35 12.35
C GLU A 272 -15.53 32.79 13.78
N GLN A 273 -14.76 32.30 14.75
CA GLN A 273 -14.86 32.77 16.12
C GLN A 273 -14.34 34.21 16.07
N ILE A 274 -15.26 35.16 15.91
CA ILE A 274 -14.94 36.58 15.91
C ILE A 274 -14.33 36.88 17.27
N PRO A 275 -13.02 37.18 17.34
CA PRO A 275 -12.39 37.45 18.63
C PRO A 275 -12.98 38.73 19.22
N SER A 276 -13.26 38.70 20.52
CA SER A 276 -13.92 39.80 21.24
C SER A 276 -13.09 41.10 21.27
N LEU A 277 -11.77 40.98 21.14
CA LEU A 277 -10.81 42.08 21.16
C LEU A 277 -10.69 42.75 19.78
N ARG A 278 -10.78 44.09 19.76
CA ARG A 278 -10.67 44.91 18.53
C ARG A 278 -9.35 44.70 17.78
N VAL A 279 -8.25 44.48 18.51
CA VAL A 279 -6.91 44.21 17.94
C VAL A 279 -6.88 42.88 17.20
N ALA A 280 -7.46 41.83 17.80
CA ALA A 280 -7.49 40.50 17.18
C ALA A 280 -8.30 40.49 15.89
N ARG A 281 -9.35 41.31 15.79
CA ARG A 281 -10.13 41.49 14.55
C ARG A 281 -9.31 42.13 13.44
N ILE A 282 -8.58 43.22 13.74
CA ILE A 282 -7.70 43.87 12.77
C ILE A 282 -6.61 42.90 12.30
N PHE A 283 -6.07 42.10 13.21
CA PHE A 283 -5.05 41.10 12.90
C PHE A 283 -5.59 39.98 12.00
N GLN A 284 -6.81 39.48 12.27
CA GLN A 284 -7.48 38.49 11.41
C GLN A 284 -7.76 39.04 10.02
N THR A 285 -8.24 40.29 9.91
CA THR A 285 -8.47 40.94 8.61
C THR A 285 -7.17 41.15 7.84
N TRP A 286 -6.07 41.45 8.53
CA TRP A 286 -4.76 41.58 7.90
C TRP A 286 -4.21 40.24 7.41
N ILE A 287 -4.29 39.18 8.21
CA ILE A 287 -3.87 37.82 7.81
C ILE A 287 -4.67 37.31 6.60
N MET A 288 -5.96 37.60 6.55
CA MET A 288 -6.84 37.21 5.42
C MET A 288 -6.70 38.14 4.21
N SER A 289 -5.91 39.21 4.30
CA SER A 289 -5.70 40.13 3.19
C SER A 289 -4.72 39.57 2.16
N LYS A 290 -4.91 39.96 0.89
CA LYS A 290 -3.98 39.61 -0.21
C LYS A 290 -2.55 40.13 0.03
N GLY A 291 -2.40 41.19 0.82
CA GLY A 291 -1.09 41.75 1.17
C GLY A 291 -0.26 40.81 2.05
N PHE A 292 -0.90 40.14 3.01
CA PHE A 292 -0.20 39.17 3.87
C PHE A 292 0.26 37.94 3.10
N GLU A 293 -0.54 37.44 2.15
CA GLU A 293 -0.12 36.37 1.26
C GLU A 293 1.10 36.76 0.40
N LEU A 294 1.12 38.00 -0.10
CA LEU A 294 2.26 38.51 -0.89
C LEU A 294 3.53 38.62 -0.03
N VAL A 295 3.42 39.10 1.21
CA VAL A 295 4.53 39.12 2.17
C VAL A 295 5.02 37.70 2.48
N ARG A 296 4.11 36.74 2.68
CA ARG A 296 4.46 35.34 2.97
C ARG A 296 5.24 34.71 1.80
N ILE A 297 4.82 34.99 0.57
CA ILE A 297 5.51 34.54 -0.65
C ILE A 297 6.90 35.18 -0.74
N ILE A 298 7.02 36.49 -0.50
CA ILE A 298 8.33 37.19 -0.53
C ILE A 298 9.30 36.58 0.49
N ILE A 299 8.85 36.36 1.74
CA ILE A 299 9.68 35.75 2.79
C ILE A 299 10.10 34.34 2.39
N SER A 300 9.19 33.55 1.82
CA SER A 300 9.52 32.20 1.32
C SER A 300 10.57 32.24 0.21
N VAL A 301 10.44 33.16 -0.75
CA VAL A 301 11.41 33.32 -1.85
C VAL A 301 12.77 33.77 -1.28
N PHE A 302 12.78 34.71 -0.35
CA PHE A 302 14.00 35.19 0.27
C PHE A 302 14.73 34.08 1.04
N ASN A 303 13.99 33.23 1.76
CA ASN A 303 14.55 32.08 2.47
C ASN A 303 15.16 31.04 1.50
N VAL A 304 14.51 30.79 0.37
CA VAL A 304 15.05 29.91 -0.69
C VAL A 304 16.32 30.50 -1.31
N VAL A 305 16.34 31.81 -1.62
CA VAL A 305 17.52 32.49 -2.16
C VAL A 305 18.68 32.45 -1.16
N PHE A 306 18.42 32.68 0.13
CA PHE A 306 19.44 32.64 1.18
C PHE A 306 20.02 31.24 1.37
N LEU A 307 19.18 30.19 1.30
CA LEU A 307 19.61 28.79 1.32
C LEU A 307 20.38 28.37 0.06
N CYS A 308 20.15 29.00 -1.10
CA CYS A 308 20.92 28.74 -2.31
C CYS A 308 22.28 29.48 -2.34
N VAL A 309 22.42 30.56 -1.59
CA VAL A 309 23.64 31.39 -1.54
C VAL A 309 24.58 31.00 -0.39
N SER A 310 24.05 30.41 0.69
CA SER A 310 24.85 29.79 1.77
C SER A 310 25.36 28.41 1.37
#